data_AF-A0A1X7UD86-F1
#
_entry.id   AF-A0A1X7UD86-F1
#
_cell.length_a   1.000
_cell.length_b   1.000
_cell.length_c   1.000
_cell.angle_alpha   90.00
_cell.angle_beta   90.00
_cell.angle_gamma   90.00
#
_symmetry.space_group_name_H-M   'P 1'
#
loop_
_entity.id
_entity.type
_entity.pdbx_description
1 polymer ?
#
loop_
_entity_poly.entity_id
_entity_poly.type
_entity_poly.pdbx_seq_one_letter_code
_entity_poly.pdbx_strand_id
1 'polypeptide(L)'
;MGTLCGSGGGWTRLAYLDMTDVTQNCPSGFRLYQSGGVRACGRPATNNGSCVSVDFPSNGISYSQICGRVFGHSYISPDAVQNGTNHNNLNADYVDGVSITRGSPRQHVWTLMATRDDSLANGGHSNCPCVNGSTQVPQSFVGSHYFCEGAGGNWNDLQWDGKDCSAHEALCCSAPGLPWFHRDYGNTTTTDYIELRVCADQETGDEDAPVSFYEIYIK
;
A
#
# COMPACT_ATOMS: atom_id res chain seq x y z
N MET A 1 -10.71 23.49 -0.44
CA MET A 1 -10.25 22.09 -0.67
C MET A 1 -11.01 21.56 -1.86
N GLY A 2 -10.32 20.94 -2.83
CA GLY A 2 -10.95 20.33 -4.00
C GLY A 2 -11.79 19.09 -3.66
N THR A 3 -12.30 18.41 -4.68
CA THR A 3 -12.96 17.10 -4.54
C THR A 3 -11.93 16.02 -4.20
N LEU A 4 -12.13 15.30 -3.09
CA LEU A 4 -11.33 14.11 -2.73
C LEU A 4 -12.18 12.87 -3.01
N CYS A 5 -11.61 11.89 -3.72
CA CYS A 5 -12.31 10.68 -4.17
C CYS A 5 -13.69 10.96 -4.80
N GLY A 6 -13.76 11.99 -5.67
CA GLY A 6 -15.00 12.38 -6.36
C GLY A 6 -16.05 13.06 -5.49
N SER A 7 -15.79 13.28 -4.19
CA SER A 7 -16.73 13.90 -3.25
C SER A 7 -16.20 15.23 -2.71
N GLY A 8 -17.04 16.27 -2.73
CA GLY A 8 -16.72 17.58 -2.14
C GLY A 8 -16.99 17.63 -0.63
N GLY A 9 -16.17 18.38 0.11
CA GLY A 9 -16.39 18.77 1.51
C GLY A 9 -16.40 17.63 2.54
N GLY A 10 -16.28 17.98 3.83
CA GLY A 10 -16.43 17.06 4.96
C GLY A 10 -15.21 16.16 5.26
N TRP A 11 -14.16 16.22 4.45
CA TRP A 11 -12.95 15.44 4.65
C TRP A 11 -12.04 16.04 5.72
N THR A 12 -11.61 15.22 6.67
CA THR A 12 -10.57 15.55 7.65
C THR A 12 -9.32 14.74 7.36
N ARG A 13 -8.16 15.41 7.21
CA ARG A 13 -6.88 14.72 7.03
C ARG A 13 -6.47 14.07 8.34
N LEU A 14 -6.25 12.77 8.31
CA LEU A 14 -5.88 11.95 9.45
C LEU A 14 -4.38 11.63 9.48
N ALA A 15 -3.79 11.41 8.30
CA ALA A 15 -2.38 11.04 8.16
C ALA A 15 -1.72 11.81 7.02
N TYR A 16 -0.45 12.14 7.19
CA TYR A 16 0.40 12.75 6.17
C TYR A 16 1.85 12.36 6.38
N LEU A 17 2.53 12.01 5.29
CA LEU A 17 3.98 11.87 5.20
C LEU A 17 4.40 12.32 3.80
N ASP A 18 5.48 13.08 3.72
CA ASP A 18 6.15 13.45 2.49
C ASP A 18 7.66 13.46 2.72
N MET A 19 8.34 12.41 2.27
CA MET A 19 9.77 12.22 2.49
C MET A 19 10.65 13.08 1.57
N THR A 20 10.06 13.80 0.61
CA THR A 20 10.75 14.85 -0.14
C THR A 20 11.06 16.06 0.75
N ASP A 21 10.25 16.27 1.80
CA ASP A 21 10.57 17.17 2.89
C ASP A 21 11.64 16.55 3.77
N VAL A 22 12.85 17.09 3.67
CA VAL A 22 14.03 16.64 4.43
C VAL A 22 13.86 16.75 5.95
N THR A 23 12.88 17.52 6.43
CA THR A 23 12.60 17.68 7.86
C THR A 23 11.68 16.59 8.42
N GLN A 24 10.96 15.87 7.57
CA GLN A 24 10.13 14.74 8.00
C GLN A 24 10.97 13.50 8.25
N ASN A 25 10.58 12.70 9.24
CA ASN A 25 11.25 11.46 9.61
C ASN A 25 10.27 10.29 9.43
N CYS A 26 10.83 9.09 9.28
CA CYS A 26 10.00 7.90 9.25
C CYS A 26 9.19 7.73 10.54
N PRO A 27 7.96 7.20 10.47
CA PRO A 27 7.17 6.89 11.65
C PRO A 27 7.94 5.96 12.60
N SER A 28 7.61 6.00 13.89
CA SER A 28 8.25 5.16 14.89
C SER A 28 8.21 3.68 14.50
N GLY A 29 9.36 2.99 14.58
CA GLY A 29 9.51 1.59 14.20
C GLY A 29 9.89 1.36 12.73
N PHE A 30 9.66 2.32 11.85
CA PHE A 30 10.04 2.23 10.44
C PHE A 30 11.53 2.53 10.25
N ARG A 31 12.16 1.85 9.29
CA ARG A 31 13.53 2.11 8.86
C ARG A 31 13.55 3.12 7.73
N LEU A 32 14.48 4.07 7.78
CA LEU A 32 14.79 4.96 6.66
C LEU A 32 15.56 4.19 5.57
N TYR A 33 14.98 4.17 4.38
CA TYR A 33 15.66 3.85 3.13
C TYR A 33 16.14 5.14 2.49
N GLN A 34 17.40 5.17 2.05
CA GLN A 34 17.96 6.33 1.37
C GLN A 34 18.92 5.88 0.27
N SER A 35 18.53 6.10 -0.98
CA SER A 35 19.31 5.76 -2.16
C SER A 35 18.91 6.67 -3.33
N GLY A 36 19.88 7.05 -4.18
CA GLY A 36 19.61 7.85 -5.38
C GLY A 36 18.97 9.23 -5.13
N GLY A 37 19.07 9.78 -3.91
CA GLY A 37 18.40 11.03 -3.52
C GLY A 37 16.96 10.85 -3.05
N VAL A 38 16.40 9.64 -3.13
CA VAL A 38 15.08 9.28 -2.61
C VAL A 38 15.19 8.87 -1.15
N ARG A 39 14.20 9.28 -0.36
CA ARG A 39 14.01 8.86 1.03
C ARG A 39 12.65 8.17 1.14
N ALA A 40 12.61 7.04 1.82
CA ALA A 40 11.38 6.27 2.03
C ALA A 40 11.44 5.51 3.36
N CYS A 41 10.28 5.03 3.82
CA CYS A 41 10.11 4.40 5.11
C CYS A 41 9.58 2.98 4.94
N GLY A 42 10.38 2.00 5.36
CA GLY A 42 10.05 0.59 5.22
C GLY A 42 10.17 -0.17 6.55
N ARG A 43 10.21 -1.49 6.45
CA ARG A 43 10.30 -2.39 7.61
C ARG A 43 11.65 -2.27 8.32
N PRO A 44 11.70 -2.47 9.64
CA PRO A 44 12.97 -2.63 10.35
C PRO A 44 13.70 -3.86 9.81
N ALA A 45 15.03 -3.87 9.88
CA ALA A 45 15.82 -4.98 9.38
C ALA A 45 15.43 -6.30 10.09
N THR A 46 15.03 -7.31 9.32
CA THR A 46 14.63 -8.65 9.77
C THR A 46 15.03 -9.71 8.75
N ASN A 47 15.25 -10.93 9.23
CA ASN A 47 15.56 -12.14 8.45
C ASN A 47 14.31 -13.02 8.21
N ASN A 48 13.11 -12.46 8.39
CA ASN A 48 11.84 -13.14 8.18
C ASN A 48 10.81 -12.16 7.61
N GLY A 49 9.76 -12.70 7.00
CA GLY A 49 8.52 -11.98 6.72
C GLY A 49 7.95 -11.28 7.96
N SER A 50 7.42 -10.07 7.76
CA SER A 50 6.91 -9.23 8.83
C SER A 50 6.13 -8.03 8.29
N CYS A 51 5.48 -7.33 9.22
CA CYS A 51 4.95 -5.99 8.99
C CYS A 51 5.44 -5.01 10.06
N VAL A 52 5.65 -3.76 9.65
CA VAL A 52 5.72 -2.61 10.56
C VAL A 52 4.46 -1.76 10.40
N SER A 53 3.98 -1.13 11.45
CA SER A 53 2.75 -0.33 11.39
C SER A 53 2.80 0.96 12.16
N VAL A 54 1.93 1.89 11.74
CA VAL A 54 1.66 3.15 12.43
C VAL A 54 0.14 3.36 12.47
N ASP A 55 -0.35 3.71 13.65
CA ASP A 55 -1.76 3.99 13.89
C ASP A 55 -2.02 5.49 13.88
N PHE A 56 -3.13 5.88 13.24
CA PHE A 56 -3.62 7.24 13.18
C PHE A 56 -4.98 7.32 13.89
N PRO A 57 -5.04 7.88 15.11
CA PRO A 57 -6.28 7.94 15.87
C PRO A 57 -7.25 8.93 15.21
N SER A 58 -8.52 8.52 15.06
CA SER A 58 -9.61 9.38 14.56
C SER A 58 -9.86 10.61 15.44
N ASN A 59 -9.34 10.61 16.68
CA ASN A 59 -9.58 11.63 17.70
C ASN A 59 -11.08 11.85 17.99
N GLY A 60 -11.86 10.77 17.94
CA GLY A 60 -13.30 10.80 18.21
C GLY A 60 -14.15 11.30 17.03
N ILE A 61 -13.53 11.57 15.88
CA ILE A 61 -14.26 11.90 14.65
C ILE A 61 -14.92 10.63 14.13
N SER A 62 -16.24 10.66 14.05
CA SER A 62 -17.02 9.59 13.43
C SER A 62 -16.95 9.70 11.92
N TYR A 63 -16.67 8.60 11.22
CA TYR A 63 -16.53 8.56 9.76
C TYR A 63 -17.13 7.28 9.17
N SER A 64 -17.60 7.35 7.92
CA SER A 64 -18.01 6.20 7.11
C SER A 64 -17.26 6.09 5.79
N GLN A 65 -16.40 7.06 5.46
CA GLN A 65 -15.58 7.02 4.26
C GLN A 65 -14.10 7.25 4.55
N ILE A 66 -13.26 6.60 3.77
CA ILE A 66 -11.80 6.76 3.80
C ILE A 66 -11.34 7.04 2.37
N CYS A 67 -10.56 8.10 2.20
CA CYS A 67 -9.97 8.48 0.92
C CYS A 67 -8.48 8.75 1.15
N GLY A 68 -7.62 8.21 0.30
CA GLY A 68 -6.19 8.46 0.44
C GLY A 68 -5.40 8.02 -0.76
N ARG A 69 -4.11 8.34 -0.73
CA ARG A 69 -3.13 7.86 -1.69
C ARG A 69 -1.82 7.60 -0.98
N VAL A 70 -1.07 6.64 -1.47
CA VAL A 70 0.22 6.22 -0.95
C VAL A 70 1.14 6.05 -2.15
N PHE A 71 2.36 6.55 -2.06
CA PHE A 71 3.41 6.24 -3.02
C PHE A 71 4.53 5.49 -2.30
N GLY A 72 5.00 4.45 -2.94
CA GLY A 72 6.10 3.64 -2.45
C GLY A 72 7.07 3.27 -3.54
N HIS A 73 8.04 2.45 -3.15
CA HIS A 73 9.14 2.04 -4.01
C HIS A 73 9.29 0.53 -3.90
N SER A 74 9.56 -0.12 -5.03
CA SER A 74 9.87 -1.54 -5.03
C SER A 74 11.32 -1.71 -4.60
N TYR A 75 11.58 -2.49 -3.54
CA TYR A 75 12.93 -2.75 -3.06
C TYR A 75 13.31 -4.20 -3.28
N ILE A 76 14.28 -4.43 -4.19
CA ILE A 76 14.83 -5.74 -4.57
C ILE A 76 13.80 -6.63 -5.27
N SER A 77 13.03 -7.49 -4.59
CA SER A 77 12.13 -8.45 -5.26
C SER A 77 10.72 -8.67 -4.69
N PRO A 78 9.93 -7.63 -4.33
CA PRO A 78 8.52 -7.82 -3.94
C PRO A 78 7.74 -8.57 -5.01
N ASP A 79 6.77 -9.40 -4.60
CA ASP A 79 6.05 -10.28 -5.52
C ASP A 79 4.51 -10.31 -5.29
N ALA A 80 4.01 -9.19 -4.79
CA ALA A 80 2.61 -8.86 -4.53
C ALA A 80 1.99 -9.68 -3.40
N VAL A 81 1.33 -10.80 -3.73
CA VAL A 81 0.53 -11.58 -2.78
C VAL A 81 0.86 -13.06 -2.89
N GLN A 82 2.15 -13.39 -3.03
CA GLN A 82 2.59 -14.77 -3.14
C GLN A 82 1.91 -15.69 -2.11
N ASN A 83 1.59 -16.89 -2.56
CA ASN A 83 0.77 -17.84 -1.82
C ASN A 83 1.59 -18.57 -0.74
N GLY A 84 2.08 -17.80 0.24
CA GLY A 84 2.73 -18.27 1.45
C GLY A 84 1.74 -18.68 2.53
N THR A 85 2.28 -19.17 3.66
CA THR A 85 1.46 -19.63 4.81
C THR A 85 0.55 -18.54 5.38
N ASN A 86 1.00 -17.28 5.29
CA ASN A 86 0.30 -16.12 5.83
C ASN A 86 -0.63 -15.43 4.83
N HIS A 87 -0.69 -15.93 3.59
CA HIS A 87 -1.45 -15.32 2.50
C HIS A 87 -2.90 -15.00 2.90
N ASN A 88 -3.60 -15.87 3.66
CA ASN A 88 -5.00 -15.64 4.03
C ASN A 88 -5.20 -15.02 5.43
N ASN A 89 -4.17 -14.41 6.01
CA ASN A 89 -4.22 -13.85 7.36
C ASN A 89 -4.03 -12.33 7.36
N LEU A 90 -5.11 -11.57 7.50
CA LEU A 90 -5.08 -10.11 7.60
C LEU A 90 -4.15 -9.60 8.71
N ASN A 91 -3.91 -10.37 9.77
CA ASN A 91 -3.02 -9.97 10.87
C ASN A 91 -1.55 -10.29 10.63
N ALA A 92 -1.23 -11.01 9.55
CA ALA A 92 0.13 -11.36 9.17
C ALA A 92 0.62 -10.46 8.01
N ASP A 93 1.78 -10.82 7.48
CA ASP A 93 2.47 -10.35 6.27
C ASP A 93 1.90 -11.02 5.01
N TYR A 94 0.61 -10.77 4.74
CA TYR A 94 -0.09 -11.40 3.62
C TYR A 94 0.22 -10.78 2.24
N VAL A 95 0.98 -9.70 2.21
CA VAL A 95 1.23 -8.86 1.04
C VAL A 95 2.61 -8.23 1.15
N ASP A 96 3.31 -8.14 0.02
CA ASP A 96 4.45 -7.25 -0.15
C ASP A 96 3.93 -5.91 -0.62
N GLY A 97 4.04 -4.90 0.23
CA GLY A 97 3.36 -3.64 -0.02
C GLY A 97 2.78 -3.02 1.24
N VAL A 98 1.67 -2.31 1.04
CA VAL A 98 0.99 -1.55 2.08
C VAL A 98 -0.39 -2.14 2.36
N SER A 99 -0.67 -2.44 3.62
CA SER A 99 -2.00 -2.80 4.11
C SER A 99 -2.58 -1.63 4.90
N ILE A 100 -3.68 -1.05 4.40
CA ILE A 100 -4.47 -0.07 5.13
C ILE A 100 -5.61 -0.81 5.83
N THR A 101 -5.70 -0.64 7.14
CA THR A 101 -6.73 -1.29 7.96
C THR A 101 -7.32 -0.33 8.97
N ARG A 102 -8.36 -0.75 9.69
CA ARG A 102 -8.96 0.02 10.77
C ARG A 102 -9.39 -0.85 11.95
N GLY A 103 -9.37 -0.24 13.13
CA GLY A 103 -10.02 -0.75 14.34
C GLY A 103 -9.40 -2.02 14.92
N SER A 104 -9.99 -2.46 16.03
CA SER A 104 -9.62 -3.70 16.73
C SER A 104 -10.89 -4.45 17.13
N PRO A 105 -11.18 -5.65 16.57
CA PRO A 105 -10.33 -6.41 15.66
C PRO A 105 -10.08 -5.72 14.32
N ARG A 106 -8.93 -6.01 13.73
CA ARG A 106 -8.47 -5.41 12.48
C ARG A 106 -9.45 -5.69 11.34
N GLN A 107 -9.84 -4.63 10.62
CA GLN A 107 -10.68 -4.71 9.42
C GLN A 107 -9.94 -4.15 8.21
N HIS A 108 -10.03 -4.84 7.07
CA HIS A 108 -9.41 -4.40 5.82
C HIS A 108 -10.07 -3.12 5.27
N VAL A 109 -9.25 -2.18 4.82
CA VAL A 109 -9.66 -0.97 4.10
C VAL A 109 -9.20 -1.04 2.65
N TRP A 110 -7.88 -1.14 2.43
CA TRP A 110 -7.27 -1.19 1.10
C TRP A 110 -5.92 -1.90 1.15
N THR A 111 -5.52 -2.53 0.05
CA THR A 111 -4.17 -3.11 -0.12
C THR A 111 -3.47 -2.41 -1.29
N LEU A 112 -2.21 -2.00 -1.13
CA LEU A 112 -1.37 -1.57 -2.24
C LEU A 112 -0.23 -2.58 -2.40
N MET A 113 -0.32 -3.41 -3.43
CA MET A 113 0.58 -4.54 -3.67
C MET A 113 1.78 -4.07 -4.51
N ALA A 114 2.99 -4.39 -4.08
CA ALA A 114 4.22 -4.08 -4.78
C ALA A 114 4.71 -5.29 -5.58
N THR A 115 5.18 -5.07 -6.81
CA THR A 115 6.03 -6.06 -7.48
C THR A 115 7.36 -5.46 -7.92
N ARG A 116 8.37 -6.31 -8.05
CA ARG A 116 9.62 -5.94 -8.75
C ARG A 116 9.40 -5.86 -10.24
N ASP A 117 8.77 -6.87 -10.80
CA ASP A 117 8.63 -7.02 -12.24
C ASP A 117 7.37 -6.31 -12.73
N ASP A 118 7.54 -5.51 -13.77
CA ASP A 118 6.50 -4.82 -14.52
C ASP A 118 6.05 -5.63 -15.76
N SER A 119 6.60 -6.83 -15.94
CA SER A 119 6.30 -7.77 -17.03
C SER A 119 6.13 -9.18 -16.48
N LEU A 120 5.52 -10.08 -17.25
CA LEU A 120 5.20 -11.44 -16.78
C LEU A 120 6.47 -12.18 -16.33
N ALA A 121 6.58 -12.42 -15.02
CA ALA A 121 7.72 -13.02 -14.35
C ALA A 121 7.31 -14.35 -13.70
N ASN A 122 8.23 -15.32 -13.69
CA ASN A 122 8.01 -16.63 -13.05
C ASN A 122 6.69 -17.30 -13.46
N GLY A 123 6.28 -17.20 -14.73
CA GLY A 123 5.01 -17.77 -15.21
C GLY A 123 3.75 -17.11 -14.63
N GLY A 124 3.86 -15.87 -14.14
CA GLY A 124 2.77 -15.14 -13.50
C GLY A 124 2.74 -15.27 -11.98
N HIS A 125 3.76 -15.86 -11.36
CA HIS A 125 3.85 -16.05 -9.91
C HIS A 125 4.45 -14.86 -9.16
N SER A 126 5.00 -13.85 -9.83
CA SER A 126 5.58 -12.67 -9.15
C SER A 126 5.03 -11.37 -9.71
N ASN A 127 3.76 -11.39 -10.10
CA ASN A 127 3.11 -10.29 -10.80
C ASN A 127 1.85 -9.83 -10.09
N CYS A 128 1.51 -8.57 -10.32
CA CYS A 128 0.24 -8.03 -9.90
C CYS A 128 -0.96 -8.87 -10.34
N PRO A 129 -2.00 -9.05 -9.50
CA PRO A 129 -3.19 -9.82 -9.87
C PRO A 129 -3.93 -9.29 -11.10
N CYS A 130 -3.76 -8.01 -11.43
CA CYS A 130 -4.35 -7.35 -12.60
C CYS A 130 -3.55 -7.56 -13.90
N VAL A 131 -2.34 -8.12 -13.85
CA VAL A 131 -1.53 -8.43 -15.04
C VAL A 131 -2.14 -9.61 -15.78
N ASN A 132 -2.29 -9.49 -17.10
CA ASN A 132 -2.77 -10.60 -17.92
C ASN A 132 -1.75 -11.77 -17.91
N GLY A 133 -2.22 -12.96 -17.54
CA GLY A 133 -1.37 -14.14 -17.34
C GLY A 133 -0.82 -14.27 -15.92
N SER A 134 -1.12 -13.32 -15.01
CA SER A 134 -0.83 -13.49 -13.59
C SER A 134 -1.60 -14.67 -13.01
N THR A 135 -0.94 -15.38 -12.10
CA THR A 135 -1.53 -16.47 -11.30
C THR A 135 -1.84 -16.01 -9.88
N GLN A 136 -1.47 -14.78 -9.53
CA GLN A 136 -1.72 -14.20 -8.22
C GLN A 136 -3.20 -13.93 -8.02
N VAL A 137 -3.72 -14.35 -6.87
CA VAL A 137 -5.13 -14.18 -6.49
C VAL A 137 -5.18 -13.35 -5.22
N PRO A 138 -5.88 -12.20 -5.20
CA PRO A 138 -6.07 -11.43 -3.98
C PRO A 138 -6.83 -12.26 -2.94
N GLN A 139 -6.54 -12.01 -1.67
CA GLN A 139 -7.26 -12.65 -0.58
C GLN A 139 -8.74 -12.28 -0.61
N SER A 140 -9.58 -13.19 -0.08
CA SER A 140 -11.04 -12.96 0.00
C SER A 140 -11.41 -11.69 0.79
N PHE A 141 -10.65 -11.32 1.82
CA PHE A 141 -10.87 -10.10 2.59
C PHE A 141 -10.40 -8.82 1.88
N VAL A 142 -9.50 -8.93 0.91
CA VAL A 142 -9.07 -7.81 0.05
C VAL A 142 -10.08 -7.57 -1.05
N GLY A 143 -10.55 -8.64 -1.70
CA GLY A 143 -11.50 -8.55 -2.80
C GLY A 143 -11.00 -7.65 -3.93
N SER A 144 -11.79 -6.65 -4.29
CA SER A 144 -11.44 -5.64 -5.31
C SER A 144 -10.84 -4.35 -4.75
N HIS A 145 -10.54 -4.30 -3.45
CA HIS A 145 -10.08 -3.10 -2.76
C HIS A 145 -8.56 -3.07 -2.69
N TYR A 146 -7.94 -3.05 -3.87
CA TYR A 146 -6.50 -2.98 -4.00
C TYR A 146 -6.05 -2.17 -5.21
N PHE A 147 -4.82 -1.67 -5.11
CA PHE A 147 -3.99 -1.33 -6.27
C PHE A 147 -2.78 -2.25 -6.28
N CYS A 148 -2.20 -2.45 -7.45
CA CYS A 148 -0.96 -3.16 -7.61
C CYS A 148 -0.15 -2.49 -8.71
N GLU A 149 1.16 -2.41 -8.56
CA GLU A 149 2.05 -1.85 -9.57
C GLU A 149 3.46 -2.40 -9.38
N GLY A 150 4.12 -2.73 -10.48
CA GLY A 150 5.50 -3.15 -10.56
C GLY A 150 6.39 -2.03 -11.08
N ALA A 151 7.66 -2.05 -10.66
CA ALA A 151 8.60 -0.97 -10.96
C ALA A 151 9.69 -1.37 -11.99
N GLY A 152 9.64 -2.57 -12.57
CA GLY A 152 10.70 -3.10 -13.45
C GLY A 152 12.09 -3.17 -12.80
N GLY A 153 12.17 -3.23 -11.46
CA GLY A 153 13.40 -3.10 -10.68
C GLY A 153 13.99 -1.68 -10.61
N ASN A 154 13.24 -0.65 -11.03
CA ASN A 154 13.64 0.75 -10.95
C ASN A 154 13.16 1.38 -9.64
N TRP A 155 14.09 1.61 -8.71
CA TRP A 155 13.81 2.28 -7.44
C TRP A 155 13.15 3.67 -7.57
N ASN A 156 13.41 4.39 -8.67
CA ASN A 156 12.85 5.74 -8.88
C ASN A 156 11.46 5.73 -9.51
N ASP A 157 10.98 4.57 -9.95
CA ASP A 157 9.61 4.38 -10.42
C ASP A 157 8.69 4.24 -9.20
N LEU A 158 7.67 5.11 -9.12
CA LEU A 158 6.79 5.18 -7.97
C LEU A 158 5.68 4.14 -8.11
N GLN A 159 5.51 3.31 -7.09
CA GLN A 159 4.39 2.40 -7.05
C GLN A 159 3.11 3.12 -6.65
N TRP A 160 2.02 2.70 -7.28
CA TRP A 160 0.62 3.09 -7.05
C TRP A 160 0.30 4.53 -7.45
N ASP A 161 1.05 5.08 -8.40
CA ASP A 161 0.82 6.39 -8.98
C ASP A 161 0.15 6.33 -10.37
N GLY A 162 0.09 5.13 -10.98
CA GLY A 162 -0.53 4.85 -12.27
C GLY A 162 0.27 5.38 -13.45
N LYS A 163 1.60 5.48 -13.33
CA LYS A 163 2.49 6.02 -14.36
C LYS A 163 3.68 5.10 -14.59
N ASP A 164 4.41 5.38 -15.67
CA ASP A 164 5.65 4.68 -16.03
C ASP A 164 5.51 3.16 -16.22
N CYS A 165 4.27 2.67 -16.30
CA CYS A 165 3.94 1.26 -16.43
C CYS A 165 4.27 0.66 -17.80
N SER A 166 4.65 -0.61 -17.75
CA SER A 166 4.76 -1.44 -18.94
C SER A 166 3.38 -1.77 -19.54
N ALA A 167 3.38 -2.23 -20.80
CA ALA A 167 2.16 -2.69 -21.46
C ALA A 167 1.48 -3.88 -20.76
N HIS A 168 2.21 -4.67 -19.95
CA HIS A 168 1.66 -5.81 -19.21
C HIS A 168 0.85 -5.38 -17.98
N GLU A 169 1.11 -4.17 -17.47
CA GLU A 169 0.46 -3.59 -16.29
C GLU A 169 -0.58 -2.52 -16.63
N ALA A 170 -0.92 -2.38 -17.92
CA ALA A 170 -1.88 -1.38 -18.37
C ALA A 170 -3.21 -1.43 -17.59
N LEU A 171 -3.71 -2.62 -17.21
CA LEU A 171 -4.92 -2.77 -16.39
C LEU A 171 -4.70 -2.32 -14.94
N CYS A 172 -3.53 -2.60 -14.39
CA CYS A 172 -3.13 -2.18 -13.05
C CYS A 172 -3.05 -0.65 -12.95
N CYS A 173 -2.39 -0.01 -13.91
CA CYS A 173 -2.16 1.44 -13.90
C CYS A 173 -3.34 2.27 -14.40
N SER A 174 -4.33 1.60 -14.99
CA SER A 174 -5.63 2.20 -15.33
C SER A 174 -6.71 1.86 -14.29
N ALA A 175 -6.34 1.28 -13.15
CA ALA A 175 -7.28 0.92 -12.11
C ALA A 175 -8.12 2.14 -11.68
N PRO A 176 -9.47 2.02 -11.65
CA PRO A 176 -10.32 3.14 -11.31
C PRO A 176 -9.98 3.74 -9.95
N GLY A 177 -9.80 5.06 -9.93
CA GLY A 177 -9.51 5.81 -8.71
C GLY A 177 -8.04 6.17 -8.55
N LEU A 178 -7.09 5.47 -9.19
CA LEU A 178 -5.65 5.79 -9.07
C LEU A 178 -5.36 7.30 -9.26
N PRO A 179 -4.50 7.91 -8.41
CA PRO A 179 -3.77 7.29 -7.29
C PRO A 179 -4.58 7.23 -5.98
N TRP A 180 -5.86 7.58 -5.99
CA TRP A 180 -6.71 7.70 -4.81
C TRP A 180 -7.55 6.44 -4.56
N PHE A 181 -7.27 5.74 -3.47
CA PHE A 181 -8.18 4.70 -2.99
C PHE A 181 -9.37 5.34 -2.28
N HIS A 182 -10.54 4.74 -2.42
CA HIS A 182 -11.78 5.17 -1.76
C HIS A 182 -12.51 3.97 -1.18
N ARG A 183 -12.77 4.03 0.13
CA ARG A 183 -13.58 3.05 0.84
C ARG A 183 -14.81 3.74 1.40
N ASP A 184 -15.99 3.32 0.94
CA ASP A 184 -17.28 3.83 1.41
C ASP A 184 -18.06 2.73 2.13
N TYR A 185 -18.33 2.93 3.43
CA TYR A 185 -19.11 2.03 4.27
C TYR A 185 -20.60 2.44 4.36
N GLY A 186 -21.04 3.35 3.50
CA GLY A 186 -22.40 3.89 3.45
C GLY A 186 -22.75 4.65 4.71
N ASN A 187 -23.81 4.20 5.39
CA ASN A 187 -24.29 4.81 6.64
C ASN A 187 -23.60 4.23 7.90
N THR A 188 -22.73 3.24 7.75
CA THR A 188 -22.04 2.62 8.88
C THR A 188 -20.85 3.49 9.28
N THR A 189 -20.97 4.16 10.42
CA THR A 189 -19.91 5.02 10.95
C THR A 189 -19.11 4.31 12.04
N THR A 190 -17.86 4.72 12.21
CA THR A 190 -16.98 4.29 13.29
C THR A 190 -16.10 5.44 13.76
N THR A 191 -15.45 5.26 14.91
CA THR A 191 -14.36 6.12 15.41
C THR A 191 -13.04 5.36 15.50
N ASP A 192 -12.94 4.22 14.83
CA ASP A 192 -11.73 3.40 14.78
C ASP A 192 -10.52 4.22 14.30
N TYR A 193 -9.33 3.84 14.77
CA TYR A 193 -8.09 4.34 14.18
C TYR A 193 -7.92 3.75 12.77
N ILE A 194 -7.15 4.45 11.93
CA ILE A 194 -6.63 3.90 10.68
C ILE A 194 -5.20 3.44 10.92
N GLU A 195 -4.86 2.25 10.45
CA GLU A 195 -3.51 1.70 10.50
C GLU A 195 -2.95 1.65 9.07
N LEU A 196 -1.71 2.12 8.90
CA LEU A 196 -0.91 1.84 7.72
C LEU A 196 0.18 0.84 8.12
N ARG A 197 0.27 -0.26 7.37
CA ARG A 197 1.28 -1.29 7.57
C ARG A 197 2.11 -1.44 6.30
N VAL A 198 3.43 -1.47 6.42
CA VAL A 198 4.31 -1.94 5.35
C VAL A 198 4.66 -3.39 5.68
N CYS A 199 4.36 -4.29 4.77
CA CYS A 199 4.48 -5.73 4.92
C CYS A 199 5.31 -6.31 3.78
N ALA A 200 5.96 -7.44 4.05
CA ALA A 200 6.40 -8.38 3.03
C ALA A 200 6.59 -9.77 3.66
N ASP A 201 6.46 -10.83 2.88
CA ASP A 201 6.47 -12.20 3.38
C ASP A 201 7.88 -12.83 3.51
N GLN A 202 8.90 -12.10 3.06
CA GLN A 202 10.32 -12.44 3.21
C GLN A 202 11.11 -11.40 4.00
N GLU A 203 12.41 -11.68 4.14
CA GLU A 203 13.37 -10.82 4.82
C GLU A 203 13.60 -9.50 4.11
N THR A 204 13.92 -8.46 4.88
CA THR A 204 14.17 -7.11 4.31
C THR A 204 15.42 -6.99 3.44
N GLY A 205 16.24 -8.04 3.40
CA GLY A 205 17.37 -8.16 2.48
C GLY A 205 16.96 -8.67 1.10
N ASP A 206 15.77 -9.25 0.98
CA ASP A 206 15.21 -9.84 -0.25
C ASP A 206 14.11 -8.95 -0.82
N GLU A 207 13.25 -8.39 0.02
CA GLU A 207 12.17 -7.52 -0.44
C GLU A 207 11.70 -6.51 0.60
N ASP A 208 11.24 -5.36 0.12
CA ASP A 208 10.41 -4.44 0.91
C ASP A 208 9.60 -3.52 -0.02
N ALA A 209 8.63 -2.81 0.55
CA ALA A 209 7.89 -1.79 -0.17
C ALA A 209 7.91 -0.44 0.58
N PRO A 210 9.07 0.25 0.67
CA PRO A 210 9.19 1.47 1.44
C PRO A 210 8.29 2.59 0.90
N VAL A 211 7.60 3.31 1.79
CA VAL A 211 6.70 4.41 1.43
C VAL A 211 7.42 5.76 1.53
N SER A 212 7.30 6.59 0.50
CA SER A 212 7.86 7.96 0.48
C SER A 212 6.79 9.02 0.66
N PHE A 213 5.53 8.68 0.42
CA PHE A 213 4.41 9.61 0.57
C PHE A 213 3.14 8.88 0.99
N TYR A 214 2.36 9.51 1.87
CA TYR A 214 0.95 9.18 2.00
C TYR A 214 0.14 10.38 2.48
N GLU A 215 -1.13 10.42 2.08
CA GLU A 215 -2.14 11.23 2.73
C GLU A 215 -3.45 10.47 2.82
N ILE A 216 -4.06 10.49 4.02
CA ILE A 216 -5.28 9.74 4.30
C ILE A 216 -6.27 10.67 4.98
N TYR A 217 -7.52 10.60 4.51
CA TYR A 217 -8.64 11.41 4.94
C TYR A 217 -9.81 10.53 5.35
N ILE A 218 -10.58 11.01 6.32
CA ILE A 218 -11.83 10.41 6.77
C ILE A 218 -12.98 11.40 6.61
N LYS A 219 -14.19 10.88 6.40
CA LYS A 219 -15.44 11.64 6.27
C LYS A 219 -16.62 10.88 6.84
#